data_AF-A0A0G4EIS7-F1
#
_entry.id   AF-A0A0G4EIS7-F1
#
_cell.length_a   1.000
_cell.length_b   1.000
_cell.length_c   1.000
_cell.angle_alpha   90.00
_cell.angle_beta   90.00
_cell.angle_gamma   90.00
#
_symmetry.space_group_name_H-M   'P 1'
#
loop_
_entity.id
_entity.type
_entity.pdbx_description
1 polymer ?
#
loop_
_entity_poly.entity_id
_entity_poly.type
_entity_poly.pdbx_seq_one_letter_code
_entity_poly.pdbx_strand_id
1 'polypeptide(L)'
;MEELMRCDSCQEDAAALFEWSYEAGLVGNETKSTFEDNLCVVPFITCVRLSEALADGGPREGYILALTADRRHMEVSDVPLILQQRGRNALVFSASFNRLRHLVCFLADEMPIQGSLDDDIAKVTSLRVIDLSGVDGMTGPLPTTIGQLPYLKGLYIVDLLSGPIPSSLANLSRLEALELIRTDLSGPIPEDIGRLHRLRILTMSDNKRMEGPFPASITHCRNLTHLVLEATGLTGPLPGDLGSLSRLVALELPSNRLTGELPWYS
;
A
#
# COMPACT_ATOMS: atom_id res chain seq x y z
N MET A 1 -4.93 12.00 12.88
CA MET A 1 -3.48 12.32 12.91
C MET A 1 -3.38 13.81 13.08
N GLU A 2 -2.37 14.28 13.80
CA GLU A 2 -2.16 15.72 14.03
C GLU A 2 -0.82 16.11 13.40
N GLU A 3 -0.80 17.17 12.60
CA GLU A 3 0.43 17.65 11.96
C GLU A 3 1.36 18.29 12.99
N LEU A 4 2.66 18.08 12.80
CA LEU A 4 3.70 18.58 13.68
C LEU A 4 4.54 19.65 12.98
N MET A 5 4.78 20.76 13.66
CA MET A 5 5.73 21.79 13.20
C MET A 5 7.20 21.34 13.29
N ARG A 6 7.48 20.35 14.15
CA ARG A 6 8.79 19.72 14.36
C ARG A 6 8.59 18.33 14.96
N CYS A 7 9.41 17.37 14.54
CA CYS A 7 9.40 15.99 15.02
C CYS A 7 10.84 15.52 15.24
N ASP A 8 11.29 15.46 16.50
CA ASP A 8 12.69 15.12 16.79
C ASP A 8 13.01 13.66 16.49
N SER A 9 12.05 12.73 16.64
CA SER A 9 12.24 11.33 16.21
C SER A 9 12.35 11.18 14.70
N CYS A 10 11.53 11.91 13.94
CA CYS A 10 11.60 11.92 12.47
C CYS A 10 12.96 12.43 11.97
N GLN A 11 13.59 13.32 12.74
CA GLN A 11 14.90 13.89 12.41
C GLN A 11 16.02 12.84 12.35
N GLU A 12 15.83 11.67 12.99
CA GLU A 12 16.76 10.54 12.88
C GLU A 12 16.87 10.00 11.44
N ASP A 13 15.84 10.18 10.62
CA ASP A 13 15.81 9.76 9.22
C ASP A 13 16.34 10.82 8.24
N ALA A 14 16.64 12.05 8.71
CA ALA A 14 16.95 13.19 7.85
C ALA A 14 18.06 12.92 6.83
N ALA A 15 19.16 12.28 7.27
CA ALA A 15 20.27 11.94 6.38
C ALA A 15 19.88 10.91 5.31
N ALA A 16 19.23 9.80 5.72
CA ALA A 16 18.81 8.76 4.79
C ALA A 16 17.73 9.26 3.82
N LEU A 17 16.84 10.12 4.30
CA LEU A 17 15.78 10.70 3.49
C LEU A 17 16.30 11.73 2.50
N PHE A 18 17.29 12.55 2.89
CA PHE A 18 18.00 13.41 1.94
C PHE A 18 18.72 12.59 0.87
N GLU A 19 19.47 11.54 1.27
CA GLU A 19 20.19 10.66 0.34
C GLU A 19 19.23 10.02 -0.67
N TRP A 20 18.13 9.43 -0.20
CA TRP A 20 17.09 8.88 -1.07
C TRP A 20 16.45 9.95 -1.98
N SER A 21 16.12 11.12 -1.43
CA SER A 21 15.52 12.21 -2.21
C SER A 21 16.46 12.73 -3.30
N TYR A 22 17.76 12.76 -3.02
CA TYR A 22 18.81 13.12 -3.96
C TYR A 22 18.98 12.05 -5.05
N GLU A 23 18.99 10.77 -4.67
CA GLU A 23 19.01 9.63 -5.62
C GLU A 23 17.81 9.67 -6.57
N ALA A 24 16.62 9.97 -6.06
CA ALA A 24 15.39 10.13 -6.84
C ALA A 24 15.37 11.44 -7.65
N GLY A 25 16.34 12.36 -7.45
CA GLY A 25 16.40 13.67 -8.09
C GLY A 25 15.28 14.62 -7.67
N LEU A 26 14.66 14.39 -6.51
CA LEU A 26 13.65 15.26 -5.92
C LEU A 26 14.26 16.56 -5.40
N VAL A 27 15.52 16.52 -4.97
CA VAL A 27 16.22 17.64 -4.35
C VAL A 27 17.70 17.72 -4.78
N GLY A 28 18.30 18.90 -4.67
CA GLY A 28 19.72 19.15 -4.92
C GLY A 28 20.57 19.19 -3.64
N ASN A 29 21.89 19.32 -3.77
CA ASN A 29 22.81 19.36 -2.62
C ASN A 29 22.56 20.55 -1.68
N GLU A 30 22.05 21.65 -2.23
CA GLU A 30 21.73 22.88 -1.52
C GLU A 30 20.60 22.73 -0.49
N THR A 31 19.76 21.69 -0.60
CA THR A 31 18.66 21.47 0.34
C THR A 31 19.06 20.62 1.55
N LYS A 32 20.30 20.10 1.58
CA LYS A 32 20.74 19.18 2.65
C LYS A 32 20.54 19.76 4.05
N SER A 33 20.91 21.03 4.24
CA SER A 33 20.72 21.71 5.53
C SER A 33 19.25 21.82 5.92
N THR A 34 18.32 21.95 4.96
CA THR A 34 16.88 21.98 5.26
C THR A 34 16.40 20.67 5.88
N PHE A 35 16.85 19.53 5.35
CA PHE A 35 16.55 18.23 5.93
C PHE A 35 17.15 18.09 7.33
N GLU A 36 18.40 18.54 7.53
CA GLU A 36 19.13 18.45 8.80
C GLU A 36 18.59 19.41 9.90
N ASP A 37 18.04 20.56 9.52
CA ASP A 37 17.53 21.58 10.43
C ASP A 37 16.10 21.28 10.90
N ASN A 38 15.19 21.01 9.94
CA ASN A 38 13.81 20.65 10.23
C ASN A 38 13.18 19.89 9.06
N LEU A 39 13.08 18.57 9.20
CA LEU A 39 12.47 17.71 8.20
C LEU A 39 11.02 18.11 7.86
N CYS A 40 10.27 18.66 8.83
CA CYS A 40 8.85 18.94 8.68
C CYS A 40 8.54 20.19 7.83
N VAL A 41 9.54 20.97 7.43
CA VAL A 41 9.36 22.07 6.46
C VAL A 41 9.69 21.65 5.03
N VAL A 42 10.11 20.40 4.82
CA VAL A 42 10.38 19.88 3.49
C VAL A 42 9.04 19.70 2.76
N PRO A 43 8.87 20.29 1.57
CA PRO A 43 7.59 20.39 0.86
C PRO A 43 6.71 19.12 0.79
N PHE A 44 7.32 17.95 0.58
CA PHE A 44 6.64 16.67 0.35
C PHE A 44 6.62 15.76 1.58
N ILE A 45 6.97 16.32 2.74
CA ILE A 45 7.04 15.63 4.02
C ILE A 45 6.02 16.24 4.96
N THR A 46 5.09 15.44 5.44
CA THR A 46 4.17 15.83 6.51
C THR A 46 4.52 15.05 7.77
N CYS A 47 5.15 15.72 8.74
CA CYS A 47 5.34 15.13 10.07
C CYS A 47 4.01 15.03 10.80
N VAL A 48 3.74 13.87 11.38
CA VAL A 48 2.47 13.57 12.02
C VAL A 48 2.67 12.91 13.38
N ARG A 49 1.78 13.25 14.31
CA ARG A 49 1.52 12.49 15.53
C ARG A 49 0.34 11.56 15.30
N LEU A 50 0.58 10.30 15.61
CA LEU A 50 -0.42 9.24 15.55
C LEU A 50 -1.19 9.20 16.86
N SER A 51 -2.52 9.28 16.75
CA SER A 51 -3.41 9.21 17.91
C SER A 51 -3.30 7.86 18.61
N GLU A 52 -3.57 7.81 19.91
CA GLU A 52 -3.62 6.55 20.65
C GLU A 52 -4.71 5.59 20.14
N ALA A 53 -5.73 6.06 19.42
CA ALA A 53 -6.66 5.17 18.73
C ALA A 53 -5.99 4.32 17.63
N LEU A 54 -4.84 4.79 17.11
CA LEU A 54 -3.96 4.05 16.21
C LEU A 54 -2.83 3.35 16.98
N ALA A 55 -2.87 3.29 18.32
CA ALA A 55 -1.86 2.67 19.19
C ALA A 55 -1.77 1.19 18.90
N ASP A 56 -0.88 0.90 17.99
CA ASP A 56 -0.68 -0.40 17.42
C ASP A 56 0.78 -0.81 17.77
N GLY A 57 1.43 -0.14 18.71
CA GLY A 57 2.79 -0.47 19.16
C GLY A 57 3.89 0.02 18.21
N GLY A 58 3.53 0.63 17.07
CA GLY A 58 4.49 1.37 16.24
C GLY A 58 4.85 2.73 16.80
N PRO A 59 5.74 3.48 16.11
CA PRO A 59 6.09 4.84 16.49
C PRO A 59 4.84 5.71 16.66
N ARG A 60 4.82 6.55 17.69
CA ARG A 60 3.72 7.52 17.95
C ARG A 60 3.86 8.78 17.12
N GLU A 61 5.04 9.04 16.59
CA GLU A 61 5.34 10.13 15.68
C GLU A 61 6.07 9.54 14.46
N GLY A 62 5.90 10.19 13.33
CA GLY A 62 6.55 9.82 12.09
C GLY A 62 6.20 10.81 11.00
N TYR A 63 6.42 10.45 9.75
CA TYR A 63 6.12 11.33 8.63
C TYR A 63 5.51 10.58 7.45
N ILE A 64 4.77 11.34 6.65
CA ILE A 64 4.16 10.92 5.40
C ILE A 64 4.99 11.51 4.27
N LEU A 65 5.34 10.67 3.31
CA LEU A 65 5.85 11.10 2.02
C LEU A 65 4.69 11.07 1.03
N ALA A 66 4.35 12.24 0.50
CA ALA A 66 3.30 12.38 -0.51
C ALA A 66 3.88 13.02 -1.77
N LEU A 67 3.94 12.25 -2.84
CA LEU A 67 4.51 12.65 -4.12
C LEU A 67 3.46 12.45 -5.21
N THR A 68 3.18 13.49 -5.99
CA THR A 68 2.38 13.36 -7.21
C THR A 68 2.98 14.15 -8.37
N ALA A 69 2.87 13.60 -9.57
CA ALA A 69 3.23 14.29 -10.81
C ALA A 69 2.05 15.06 -11.43
N ASP A 70 0.81 14.87 -10.97
CA ASP A 70 -0.35 15.58 -11.52
C ASP A 70 -0.37 17.04 -11.06
N ARG A 71 -0.74 17.93 -11.97
CA ARG A 71 -0.99 19.35 -11.72
C ARG A 71 -2.47 19.70 -11.58
N ARG A 72 -3.39 18.75 -11.76
CA ARG A 72 -4.82 19.03 -11.95
C ARG A 72 -5.77 18.34 -10.97
N HIS A 73 -5.41 17.20 -10.37
CA HIS A 73 -6.29 16.47 -9.46
C HIS A 73 -5.62 16.21 -8.12
N MET A 74 -5.70 17.21 -7.23
CA MET A 74 -5.86 16.97 -5.79
C MET A 74 -6.32 18.27 -5.13
N GLU A 75 -7.61 18.38 -4.84
CA GLU A 75 -8.04 19.17 -3.70
C GLU A 75 -7.64 18.39 -2.43
N VAL A 76 -6.37 18.51 -2.05
CA VAL A 76 -5.95 18.36 -0.66
C VAL A 76 -5.55 19.75 -0.21
N SER A 77 -6.55 20.49 0.27
CA SER A 77 -6.43 21.89 0.67
C SER A 77 -5.49 22.14 1.86
N ASP A 78 -4.89 21.10 2.46
CA ASP A 78 -4.22 21.20 3.76
C ASP A 78 -2.74 20.74 3.79
N VAL A 79 -2.12 20.31 2.68
CA VAL A 79 -0.68 19.94 2.68
C VAL A 79 0.15 20.92 1.82
N PRO A 80 1.02 21.75 2.43
CA PRO A 80 1.81 22.71 1.69
C PRO A 80 2.89 22.03 0.83
N LEU A 81 2.84 22.28 -0.48
CA LEU A 81 3.89 22.06 -1.49
C LEU A 81 4.28 20.60 -1.80
N ILE A 82 3.42 19.89 -2.52
CA ILE A 82 3.83 18.73 -3.31
C ILE A 82 5.00 19.13 -4.23
N LEU A 83 6.11 18.40 -4.16
CA LEU A 83 7.20 18.59 -5.12
C LEU A 83 6.71 18.25 -6.53
N GLN A 84 6.60 19.28 -7.37
CA GLN A 84 6.59 19.08 -8.81
C GLN A 84 7.99 18.67 -9.25
N GLN A 85 8.23 17.37 -9.43
CA GLN A 85 9.39 16.91 -10.19
C GLN A 85 9.34 17.54 -11.58
N ARG A 86 10.31 18.42 -11.86
CA ARG A 86 10.56 18.90 -13.22
C ARG A 86 11.42 17.90 -14.02
N GLY A 87 11.94 16.86 -13.36
CA GLY A 87 12.74 15.79 -13.94
C GLY A 87 11.89 14.58 -14.34
N ARG A 88 12.39 13.79 -15.30
CA ARG A 88 11.85 12.45 -15.62
C ARG A 88 12.47 11.36 -14.73
N ASN A 89 12.95 11.72 -13.53
CA ASN A 89 13.68 10.79 -12.69
C ASN A 89 12.70 9.89 -11.96
N ALA A 90 12.90 8.57 -12.10
CA ALA A 90 12.06 7.59 -11.47
C ALA A 90 12.40 7.45 -9.98
N LEU A 91 11.39 7.27 -9.12
CA LEU A 91 11.60 6.89 -7.72
C LEU A 91 12.18 5.48 -7.66
N VAL A 92 12.94 5.20 -6.61
CA VAL A 92 13.61 3.92 -6.40
C VAL A 92 13.42 3.44 -4.97
N PHE A 93 13.25 2.12 -4.81
CA PHE A 93 13.37 1.45 -3.51
C PHE A 93 14.84 1.10 -3.28
N SER A 94 15.60 2.07 -2.75
CA SER A 94 17.05 1.95 -2.56
C SER A 94 17.43 1.60 -1.11
N ALA A 95 18.70 1.29 -0.87
CA ALA A 95 19.24 1.10 0.49
C ALA A 95 19.04 2.33 1.39
N SER A 96 18.90 3.53 0.82
CA SER A 96 18.59 4.77 1.53
C SER A 96 17.12 4.79 1.95
N PHE A 97 16.19 4.41 1.07
CA PHE A 97 14.78 4.22 1.42
C PHE A 97 14.57 3.18 2.53
N ASN A 98 15.31 2.07 2.45
CA ASN A 98 15.16 0.96 3.39
C ASN A 98 15.73 1.26 4.80
N ARG A 99 16.34 2.44 5.00
CA ARG A 99 16.81 2.92 6.31
C ARG A 99 15.80 3.80 7.05
N LEU A 100 14.71 4.20 6.42
CA LEU A 100 13.72 5.11 7.01
C LEU A 100 12.96 4.41 8.14
N ARG A 101 13.11 4.90 9.37
CA ARG A 101 12.57 4.26 10.58
C ARG A 101 11.23 4.83 11.01
N HIS A 102 10.88 6.02 10.55
CA HIS A 102 9.69 6.77 10.94
C HIS A 102 8.77 7.09 9.75
N LEU A 103 9.01 6.48 8.59
CA LEU A 103 8.11 6.57 7.43
C LEU A 103 6.81 5.81 7.70
N VAL A 104 5.72 6.56 7.88
CA VAL A 104 4.41 6.00 8.21
C VAL A 104 3.60 5.70 6.95
N CYS A 105 3.60 6.63 6.01
CA CYS A 105 2.88 6.48 4.75
C CYS A 105 3.80 6.86 3.60
N PHE A 106 3.85 6.00 2.58
CA PHE A 106 4.47 6.30 1.31
C PHE A 106 3.37 6.35 0.25
N LEU A 107 3.08 7.55 -0.25
CA LEU A 107 2.07 7.82 -1.27
C LEU A 107 2.79 8.35 -2.51
N ALA A 108 2.70 7.61 -3.60
CA ALA A 108 3.23 7.99 -4.90
C ALA A 108 2.15 7.83 -5.95
N ASP A 109 1.80 8.93 -6.62
CA ASP A 109 0.77 8.98 -7.65
C ASP A 109 1.29 9.65 -8.91
N GLU A 110 1.00 9.10 -10.08
CA GLU A 110 1.53 9.53 -11.38
C GLU A 110 3.07 9.63 -11.45
N MET A 111 3.80 8.98 -10.54
CA MET A 111 5.26 9.03 -10.48
C MET A 111 5.88 7.89 -11.29
N PRO A 112 6.92 8.14 -12.11
CA PRO A 112 7.73 7.06 -12.64
C PRO A 112 8.47 6.39 -11.46
N ILE A 113 8.51 5.06 -11.44
CA ILE A 113 9.26 4.24 -10.50
C ILE A 113 10.14 3.28 -11.29
N GLN A 114 11.37 3.06 -10.83
CA GLN A 114 12.29 2.10 -11.42
C GLN A 114 12.51 0.94 -10.46
N GLY A 115 12.53 -0.27 -11.04
CA GLY A 115 12.84 -1.50 -10.32
C GLY A 115 11.59 -2.17 -9.76
N SER A 116 11.76 -2.87 -8.65
CA SER A 116 10.74 -3.65 -7.97
C SER A 116 10.70 -3.28 -6.49
N LEU A 117 9.59 -3.60 -5.83
CA LEU A 117 9.60 -3.67 -4.37
C LEU A 117 10.45 -4.88 -3.97
N ASP A 118 11.61 -4.65 -3.36
CA ASP A 118 12.55 -5.71 -3.00
C ASP A 118 12.31 -6.24 -1.58
N ASP A 119 13.07 -7.26 -1.20
CA ASP A 119 12.91 -7.87 0.12
C ASP A 119 13.32 -6.97 1.30
N ASP A 120 14.05 -5.90 1.02
CA ASP A 120 14.49 -4.95 2.04
C ASP A 120 13.37 -4.00 2.47
N ILE A 121 12.22 -3.99 1.80
CA ILE A 121 11.03 -3.24 2.25
C ILE A 121 10.65 -3.59 3.69
N ALA A 122 10.89 -4.84 4.12
CA ALA A 122 10.63 -5.29 5.48
C ALA A 122 11.45 -4.56 6.56
N LYS A 123 12.52 -3.83 6.18
CA LYS A 123 13.31 -2.99 7.09
C LYS A 123 12.58 -1.71 7.48
N VAL A 124 11.65 -1.23 6.65
CA VAL A 124 10.86 -0.02 6.89
C VAL A 124 9.66 -0.34 7.78
N THR A 125 9.96 -0.80 9.00
CA THR A 125 8.99 -1.43 9.92
C THR A 125 7.88 -0.51 10.43
N SER A 126 8.00 0.81 10.24
CA SER A 126 7.01 1.80 10.63
C SER A 126 5.87 2.00 9.63
N LEU A 127 5.99 1.43 8.42
CA LEU A 127 5.00 1.59 7.36
C LEU A 127 3.61 1.10 7.80
N ARG A 128 2.62 1.96 7.57
CA ARG A 128 1.19 1.70 7.76
C ARG A 128 0.46 1.71 6.44
N VAL A 129 0.87 2.57 5.50
CA VAL A 129 0.27 2.65 4.18
C VAL A 129 1.37 2.70 3.13
N ILE A 130 1.22 1.84 2.13
CA ILE A 130 1.95 1.92 0.87
C ILE A 130 0.89 2.13 -0.20
N ASP A 131 0.91 3.30 -0.83
CA ASP A 131 0.07 3.62 -1.97
C ASP A 131 0.95 3.93 -3.18
N LEU A 132 0.86 3.04 -4.15
CA LEU A 132 1.54 3.09 -5.44
C LEU A 132 0.50 3.07 -6.56
N SER A 133 -0.70 3.59 -6.31
CA SER A 133 -1.70 3.79 -7.35
C SER A 133 -1.21 4.87 -8.33
N GLY A 134 -1.29 4.60 -9.63
CA GLY A 134 -0.91 5.56 -10.66
C GLY A 134 0.60 5.68 -10.93
N VAL A 135 1.46 4.89 -10.29
CA VAL A 135 2.88 4.88 -10.63
C VAL A 135 3.14 4.17 -11.97
N ASP A 136 4.22 4.52 -12.67
CA ASP A 136 4.61 3.94 -13.96
C ASP A 136 6.00 3.27 -13.86
N GLY A 137 6.19 2.07 -14.43
CA GLY A 137 7.52 1.47 -14.63
C GLY A 137 8.06 0.56 -13.53
N MET A 138 7.34 0.40 -12.41
CA MET A 138 7.57 -0.68 -11.46
C MET A 138 7.40 -2.04 -12.16
N THR A 139 8.23 -3.01 -11.79
CA THR A 139 8.22 -4.37 -12.39
C THR A 139 8.43 -5.42 -11.31
N GLY A 140 8.19 -6.68 -11.65
CA GLY A 140 8.47 -7.80 -10.75
C GLY A 140 7.32 -8.12 -9.78
N PRO A 141 7.52 -9.11 -8.90
CA PRO A 141 6.50 -9.59 -7.99
C PRO A 141 6.44 -8.80 -6.68
N LEU A 142 5.37 -9.00 -5.94
CA LEU A 142 5.32 -8.58 -4.54
C LEU A 142 6.32 -9.43 -3.73
N PRO A 143 7.27 -8.82 -2.99
CA PRO A 143 8.26 -9.57 -2.23
C PRO A 143 7.59 -10.34 -1.10
N THR A 144 8.05 -11.55 -0.82
CA THR A 144 7.47 -12.38 0.25
C THR A 144 7.66 -11.76 1.63
N THR A 145 8.70 -10.95 1.80
CA THR A 145 9.00 -10.21 3.03
C THR A 145 8.01 -9.08 3.32
N ILE A 146 7.14 -8.68 2.38
CA ILE A 146 6.06 -7.70 2.64
C ILE A 146 5.23 -8.12 3.85
N GLY A 147 5.01 -9.43 4.03
CA GLY A 147 4.28 -10.02 5.14
C GLY A 147 4.91 -9.82 6.52
N GLN A 148 6.11 -9.24 6.59
CA GLN A 148 6.85 -8.97 7.81
C GLN A 148 6.64 -7.54 8.33
N LEU A 149 5.93 -6.68 7.57
CA LEU A 149 5.62 -5.32 8.01
C LEU A 149 4.58 -5.35 9.15
N PRO A 150 4.98 -5.02 10.39
CA PRO A 150 4.15 -5.30 11.56
C PRO A 150 2.94 -4.37 11.67
N TYR A 151 2.99 -3.22 10.99
CA TYR A 151 2.03 -2.13 11.13
C TYR A 151 1.27 -1.80 9.85
N LEU A 152 1.48 -2.56 8.76
CA LEU A 152 0.83 -2.30 7.49
C LEU A 152 -0.69 -2.50 7.59
N LYS A 153 -1.43 -1.46 7.22
CA LYS A 153 -2.90 -1.38 7.23
C LYS A 153 -3.48 -1.22 5.83
N GLY A 154 -2.77 -0.53 4.95
CA GLY A 154 -3.19 -0.30 3.56
C GLY A 154 -2.08 -0.67 2.59
N LEU A 155 -2.43 -1.47 1.58
CA LEU A 155 -1.57 -1.74 0.44
C LEU A 155 -2.38 -1.51 -0.84
N TYR A 156 -2.02 -0.48 -1.59
CA TYR A 156 -2.69 -0.06 -2.82
C TYR A 156 -1.69 -0.07 -3.96
N ILE A 157 -1.93 -0.92 -4.95
CA ILE A 157 -1.06 -1.06 -6.13
C ILE A 157 -1.94 -1.15 -7.36
N VAL A 158 -1.60 -0.34 -8.37
CA VAL A 158 -2.29 -0.32 -9.65
C VAL A 158 -1.29 -0.55 -10.78
N ASP A 159 -1.67 -1.36 -11.77
CA ASP A 159 -1.08 -1.44 -13.11
C ASP A 159 0.33 -2.06 -13.32
N LEU A 160 1.03 -2.64 -12.33
CA LEU A 160 2.45 -3.00 -12.55
C LEU A 160 2.99 -4.23 -11.81
N LEU A 161 2.20 -4.81 -10.92
CA LEU A 161 2.62 -6.02 -10.20
C LEU A 161 2.53 -7.24 -11.13
N SER A 162 3.44 -8.21 -10.97
CA SER A 162 3.44 -9.45 -11.74
C SER A 162 3.66 -10.67 -10.85
N GLY A 163 3.43 -11.88 -11.36
CA GLY A 163 3.64 -13.10 -10.60
C GLY A 163 2.57 -13.36 -9.53
N PRO A 164 2.78 -14.33 -8.62
CA PRO A 164 1.74 -14.73 -7.67
C PRO A 164 1.63 -13.80 -6.46
N ILE A 165 0.45 -13.78 -5.86
CA ILE A 165 0.26 -13.19 -4.52
C ILE A 165 0.98 -14.09 -3.50
N PRO A 166 1.98 -13.60 -2.76
CA PRO A 166 2.70 -14.43 -1.81
C PRO A 166 1.81 -14.75 -0.60
N SER A 167 1.80 -16.01 -0.14
CA SER A 167 1.00 -16.43 1.02
C SER A 167 1.40 -15.71 2.32
N SER A 168 2.64 -15.23 2.39
CA SER A 168 3.12 -14.38 3.50
C SER A 168 2.34 -13.07 3.64
N LEU A 169 1.65 -12.60 2.60
CA LEU A 169 0.75 -11.44 2.70
C LEU A 169 -0.32 -11.64 3.79
N ALA A 170 -0.75 -12.88 4.02
CA ALA A 170 -1.67 -13.23 5.10
C ALA A 170 -1.09 -13.07 6.52
N ASN A 171 0.21 -12.83 6.67
CA ASN A 171 0.84 -12.52 7.95
C ASN A 171 0.65 -11.05 8.38
N LEU A 172 0.15 -10.19 7.48
CA LEU A 172 -0.20 -8.80 7.76
C LEU A 172 -1.47 -8.73 8.61
N SER A 173 -1.38 -9.15 9.88
CA SER A 173 -2.50 -9.25 10.84
C SER A 173 -3.28 -7.95 11.07
N ARG A 174 -2.77 -6.83 10.55
CA ARG A 174 -3.33 -5.48 10.67
C ARG A 174 -3.84 -4.88 9.37
N LEU A 175 -3.73 -5.61 8.27
CA LEU A 175 -4.21 -5.15 6.98
C LEU A 175 -5.72 -4.92 7.06
N GLU A 176 -6.13 -3.70 6.73
CA GLU A 176 -7.51 -3.24 6.68
C GLU A 176 -7.96 -3.06 5.23
N ALA A 177 -7.05 -2.70 4.32
CA ALA A 177 -7.31 -2.54 2.90
C ALA A 177 -6.20 -3.17 2.06
N LEU A 178 -6.62 -3.98 1.08
CA LEU A 178 -5.76 -4.55 0.04
C LEU A 178 -6.40 -4.29 -1.32
N GLU A 179 -5.73 -3.49 -2.14
CA GLU A 179 -6.17 -3.18 -3.49
C GLU A 179 -5.06 -3.47 -4.49
N LEU A 180 -5.27 -4.46 -5.35
CA LEU A 180 -4.36 -4.89 -6.41
C LEU A 180 -5.13 -4.86 -7.73
N ILE A 181 -5.08 -3.74 -8.44
CA ILE A 181 -5.97 -3.45 -9.57
C ILE A 181 -5.18 -3.37 -10.88
N ARG A 182 -5.73 -3.97 -11.95
CA ARG A 182 -5.15 -3.99 -13.30
C ARG A 182 -3.68 -4.46 -13.35
N THR A 183 -3.30 -5.34 -12.44
CA THR A 183 -1.94 -5.89 -12.42
C THR A 183 -1.82 -7.15 -13.29
N ASP A 184 -0.60 -7.58 -13.58
CA ASP A 184 -0.29 -8.83 -14.29
C ASP A 184 -0.11 -10.01 -13.31
N LEU A 185 -0.84 -9.97 -12.18
CA LEU A 185 -0.86 -11.02 -11.16
C LEU A 185 -1.28 -12.36 -11.76
N SER A 186 -0.64 -13.44 -11.31
CA SER A 186 -0.90 -14.81 -11.78
C SER A 186 -1.17 -15.80 -10.65
N GLY A 187 -1.70 -16.97 -10.99
CA GLY A 187 -2.03 -18.01 -10.01
C GLY A 187 -3.23 -17.66 -9.13
N PRO A 188 -3.45 -18.42 -8.04
CA PRO A 188 -4.63 -18.28 -7.19
C PRO A 188 -4.50 -17.19 -6.15
N ILE A 189 -5.66 -16.70 -5.68
CA ILE A 189 -5.73 -16.01 -4.38
C ILE A 189 -5.40 -17.05 -3.29
N PRO A 190 -4.38 -16.83 -2.44
CA PRO A 190 -4.01 -17.80 -1.41
C PRO A 190 -5.15 -18.05 -0.41
N GLU A 191 -5.37 -19.31 -0.03
CA GLU A 191 -6.33 -19.67 1.04
C GLU A 191 -5.94 -19.12 2.42
N ASP A 192 -4.70 -18.67 2.60
CA ASP A 192 -4.31 -18.00 3.83
C ASP A 192 -4.94 -16.60 3.98
N ILE A 193 -5.55 -16.03 2.93
CA ILE A 193 -6.17 -14.69 2.97
C ILE A 193 -7.19 -14.55 4.11
N GLY A 194 -7.85 -15.64 4.51
CA GLY A 194 -8.78 -15.68 5.64
C GLY A 194 -8.16 -15.34 7.01
N ARG A 195 -6.82 -15.33 7.13
CA ARG A 195 -6.10 -14.92 8.35
C ARG A 195 -6.10 -13.41 8.55
N LEU A 196 -6.48 -12.63 7.53
CA LEU A 196 -6.56 -11.17 7.59
C LEU A 196 -7.88 -10.73 8.26
N HIS A 197 -8.03 -11.06 9.55
CA HIS A 197 -9.29 -10.82 10.29
C HIS A 197 -9.70 -9.34 10.41
N ARG A 198 -8.78 -8.40 10.17
CA ARG A 198 -9.04 -6.95 10.18
C ARG A 198 -9.38 -6.38 8.80
N LEU A 199 -9.31 -7.19 7.74
CA LEU A 199 -9.55 -6.75 6.38
C LEU A 199 -10.99 -6.25 6.23
N ARG A 200 -11.13 -5.05 5.67
CA ARG A 200 -12.40 -4.36 5.41
C ARG A 200 -12.62 -4.18 3.92
N ILE A 201 -11.55 -3.97 3.15
CA ILE A 201 -11.58 -3.79 1.71
C ILE A 201 -10.64 -4.81 1.09
N LEU A 202 -11.18 -5.64 0.21
CA LEU A 202 -10.41 -6.52 -0.65
C LEU A 202 -10.83 -6.24 -2.09
N THR A 203 -9.93 -5.60 -2.84
CA THR A 203 -10.11 -5.33 -4.26
C THR A 203 -9.00 -6.00 -5.05
N MET A 204 -9.38 -6.94 -5.91
CA MET A 204 -8.52 -7.50 -6.94
C MET A 204 -9.33 -7.46 -8.23
N SER A 205 -9.13 -6.46 -9.08
CA SER A 205 -9.89 -6.32 -10.32
C SER A 205 -8.97 -6.27 -11.52
N ASP A 206 -9.48 -6.75 -12.66
CA ASP A 206 -8.79 -6.72 -13.95
C ASP A 206 -7.44 -7.48 -13.99
N ASN A 207 -7.24 -8.45 -13.10
CA ASN A 207 -6.03 -9.27 -13.05
C ASN A 207 -6.18 -10.53 -13.91
N LYS A 208 -6.06 -10.38 -15.23
CA LYS A 208 -6.46 -11.41 -16.21
C LYS A 208 -5.64 -12.71 -16.20
N ARG A 209 -4.46 -12.73 -15.58
CA ARG A 209 -3.60 -13.93 -15.48
C ARG A 209 -3.83 -14.73 -14.20
N MET A 210 -4.68 -14.23 -13.30
CA MET A 210 -5.09 -14.98 -12.12
C MET A 210 -5.99 -16.15 -12.53
N GLU A 211 -5.94 -17.22 -11.74
CA GLU A 211 -6.65 -18.47 -12.01
C GLU A 211 -6.85 -19.26 -10.71
N GLY A 212 -7.61 -20.34 -10.75
CA GLY A 212 -7.85 -21.19 -9.58
C GLY A 212 -9.18 -20.88 -8.88
N PRO A 213 -9.46 -21.55 -7.75
CA PRO A 213 -10.76 -21.48 -7.10
C PRO A 213 -10.96 -20.17 -6.34
N PHE A 214 -12.22 -19.78 -6.12
CA PHE A 214 -12.56 -18.79 -5.09
C PHE A 214 -12.09 -19.29 -3.71
N PRO A 215 -11.27 -18.53 -2.97
CA PRO A 215 -10.75 -18.99 -1.68
C PRO A 215 -11.84 -18.98 -0.62
N ALA A 216 -12.25 -20.15 -0.15
CA ALA A 216 -13.35 -20.28 0.81
C ALA A 216 -13.04 -19.57 2.13
N SER A 217 -11.74 -19.52 2.48
CA SER A 217 -11.24 -18.83 3.67
C SER A 217 -11.59 -17.33 3.76
N ILE A 218 -11.97 -16.66 2.67
CA ILE A 218 -12.42 -15.25 2.69
C ILE A 218 -13.57 -15.03 3.68
N THR A 219 -14.41 -16.05 3.96
CA THR A 219 -15.50 -15.95 4.94
C THR A 219 -15.03 -15.75 6.38
N HIS A 220 -13.75 -15.97 6.68
CA HIS A 220 -13.13 -15.66 7.97
C HIS A 220 -12.80 -14.18 8.16
N CYS A 221 -12.77 -13.39 7.09
CA CYS A 221 -12.54 -11.95 7.14
C CYS A 221 -13.85 -11.21 7.51
N ARG A 222 -14.33 -11.41 8.75
CA ARG A 222 -15.64 -10.93 9.23
C ARG A 222 -15.82 -9.40 9.27
N ASN A 223 -14.74 -8.66 9.09
CA ASN A 223 -14.77 -7.20 8.99
C ASN A 223 -14.94 -6.69 7.55
N LEU A 224 -14.98 -7.57 6.54
CA LEU A 224 -15.13 -7.19 5.15
C LEU A 224 -16.42 -6.39 4.93
N THR A 225 -16.24 -5.26 4.25
CA THR A 225 -17.28 -4.34 3.81
C THR A 225 -17.34 -4.26 2.30
N HIS A 226 -16.20 -4.43 1.62
CA HIS A 226 -16.09 -4.41 0.16
C HIS A 226 -15.28 -5.63 -0.28
N LEU A 227 -15.88 -6.45 -1.13
CA LEU A 227 -15.24 -7.58 -1.78
C LEU A 227 -15.43 -7.46 -3.29
N VAL A 228 -14.38 -7.02 -3.97
CA VAL A 228 -14.36 -6.78 -5.41
C VAL A 228 -13.32 -7.69 -6.02
N LEU A 229 -13.74 -8.73 -6.73
CA LEU A 229 -12.88 -9.72 -7.38
C LEU A 229 -13.17 -9.82 -8.89
N GLU A 230 -13.72 -8.78 -9.51
CA GLU A 230 -14.12 -8.77 -10.92
C GLU A 230 -12.95 -9.07 -11.88
N ALA A 231 -13.21 -9.84 -12.93
CA ALA A 231 -12.27 -10.06 -14.04
C ALA A 231 -10.90 -10.64 -13.61
N THR A 232 -10.91 -11.57 -12.64
CA THR A 232 -9.71 -12.23 -12.10
C THR A 232 -9.58 -13.70 -12.51
N GLY A 233 -10.44 -14.19 -13.41
CA GLY A 233 -10.35 -15.57 -13.91
C GLY A 233 -10.69 -16.65 -12.87
N LEU A 234 -11.28 -16.27 -11.72
CA LEU A 234 -11.64 -17.20 -10.65
C LEU A 234 -12.64 -18.25 -11.10
N THR A 235 -12.50 -19.45 -10.57
CA THR A 235 -13.29 -20.64 -10.90
C THR A 235 -13.91 -21.28 -9.65
N GLY A 236 -14.76 -22.28 -9.87
CA GLY A 236 -15.32 -23.07 -8.78
C GLY A 236 -16.53 -22.42 -8.10
N PRO A 237 -17.10 -23.10 -7.10
CA PRO A 237 -18.31 -22.64 -6.44
C PRO A 237 -18.05 -21.50 -5.46
N LEU A 238 -19.02 -20.61 -5.30
CA LEU A 238 -19.07 -19.69 -4.16
C LEU A 238 -19.17 -20.48 -2.85
N PRO A 239 -18.46 -20.06 -1.78
CA PRO A 239 -18.54 -20.73 -0.49
C PRO A 239 -19.94 -20.57 0.12
N GLY A 240 -20.51 -21.67 0.63
CA GLY A 240 -21.89 -21.68 1.15
C GLY A 240 -22.10 -20.76 2.37
N ASP A 241 -21.02 -20.41 3.06
CA ASP A 241 -20.98 -19.51 4.20
C ASP A 241 -20.59 -18.07 3.82
N LEU A 242 -20.63 -17.69 2.54
CA LEU A 242 -20.38 -16.31 2.10
C LEU A 242 -21.33 -15.31 2.76
N GLY A 243 -22.57 -15.72 3.08
CA GLY A 243 -23.57 -14.92 3.79
C GLY A 243 -23.20 -14.61 5.25
N SER A 244 -22.14 -15.24 5.77
CA SER A 244 -21.63 -15.00 7.11
C SER A 244 -20.81 -13.70 7.23
N LEU A 245 -20.50 -13.05 6.10
CA LEU A 245 -19.92 -11.72 5.99
C LEU A 245 -20.99 -10.62 6.19
N SER A 246 -21.54 -10.53 7.41
CA SER A 246 -22.68 -9.66 7.71
C SER A 246 -22.41 -8.14 7.61
N ARG A 247 -21.16 -7.73 7.43
CA ARG A 247 -20.75 -6.33 7.23
C ARG A 247 -20.58 -5.95 5.76
N LEU A 248 -20.74 -6.91 4.85
CA LEU A 248 -20.52 -6.70 3.43
C LEU A 248 -21.58 -5.74 2.86
N VAL A 249 -21.11 -4.66 2.25
CA VAL A 249 -21.92 -3.62 1.60
C VAL A 249 -21.80 -3.74 0.08
N ALA A 250 -20.62 -4.10 -0.42
CA ALA A 250 -20.35 -4.31 -1.84
C ALA A 250 -19.77 -5.70 -2.10
N LEU A 251 -20.37 -6.42 -3.05
CA LEU A 251 -19.89 -7.69 -3.58
C LEU A 251 -19.88 -7.61 -5.11
N GLU A 252 -18.69 -7.57 -5.69
CA GLU A 252 -18.50 -7.49 -7.14
C GLU A 252 -17.66 -8.66 -7.60
N LEU A 253 -18.33 -9.66 -8.19
CA LEU A 253 -17.69 -10.86 -8.75
C LEU A 253 -17.88 -11.07 -10.27
N PRO A 254 -18.39 -10.10 -11.08
CA PRO A 254 -18.65 -10.36 -12.50
C PRO A 254 -17.36 -10.70 -13.25
N SER A 255 -17.53 -11.18 -14.49
CA SER A 255 -16.40 -11.48 -15.38
C SER A 255 -15.44 -12.56 -14.84
N ASN A 256 -15.95 -13.47 -14.00
CA ASN A 256 -15.27 -14.69 -13.55
C ASN A 256 -15.98 -15.95 -14.06
N ARG A 257 -15.42 -17.13 -13.75
CA ARG A 257 -15.98 -18.46 -14.09
C ARG A 257 -16.51 -19.17 -12.84
N LEU A 258 -17.14 -18.39 -11.95
CA LEU A 258 -17.69 -18.87 -10.68
C LEU A 258 -19.02 -19.60 -10.89
N THR A 259 -19.31 -20.56 -10.02
CA THR A 259 -20.58 -21.30 -9.96
C THR A 259 -21.22 -21.21 -8.58
N GLY A 260 -22.43 -21.75 -8.42
CA GLY A 260 -23.17 -21.72 -7.15
C GLY A 260 -24.10 -20.49 -7.04
N GLU A 261 -24.86 -20.46 -5.95
CA GLU A 261 -25.86 -19.43 -5.68
C GLU A 261 -25.38 -18.49 -4.56
N LEU A 262 -25.84 -17.24 -4.61
CA LEU A 262 -25.57 -16.29 -3.54
C LEU A 262 -26.46 -16.61 -2.33
N PRO A 263 -25.90 -16.75 -1.12
CA PRO A 263 -26.60 -17.31 0.05
C PRO A 263 -27.65 -16.40 0.69
N TRP A 264 -28.00 -15.28 0.05
CA TRP A 264 -28.98 -14.29 0.53
C TRP A 264 -30.19 -14.15 -0.40
N TYR A 265 -30.35 -15.08 -1.35
CA TYR A 265 -31.51 -15.18 -2.26
C TYR A 265 -32.46 -16.36 -1.98
N SER A 266 -32.35 -17.01 -0.81
CA SER A 266 -33.25 -18.10 -0.39
C SER A 266 -34.24 -17.69 0.69
#